data_AF-A0AAN4Z6Y2-F1
#
_entry.id   AF-A0AAN4Z6Y2-F1
#
_cell.length_a   1.000
_cell.length_b   1.000
_cell.length_c   1.000
_cell.angle_alpha   90.00
_cell.angle_beta   90.00
_cell.angle_gamma   90.00
#
_symmetry.space_group_name_H-M   'P 1'
#
loop_
_entity.id
_entity.type
_entity.pdbx_description
1 polymer ?
#
loop_
_entity_poly.entity_id
_entity_poly.type
_entity_poly.pdbx_seq_one_letter_code
_entity_poly.pdbx_strand_id
1 'polypeptide(L)'
;QIDIYMYSKRCSLDIILDAAMGGDFGIQRNTDHPYPRAVETFTNISQRYIVEPHLWSTVVWYLFHHREYKAALNQLHRLTSDLMDVRMKRMKSGDVDLAAKRKPIIDHFLTLHLQGKITLE
;
A
#
# COMPACT_ATOMS: atom_id res chain seq x y z
N GLN A 1 22.06 2.80 -19.89
CA GLN A 1 22.19 1.82 -18.79
C GLN A 1 20.78 1.54 -18.28
N ILE A 2 20.41 0.28 -18.07
CA ILE A 2 19.09 -0.10 -17.56
C ILE A 2 19.22 -0.28 -16.04
N ASP A 3 18.43 0.46 -15.26
CA ASP A 3 18.36 0.30 -13.82
C ASP A 3 17.44 -0.88 -13.46
N ILE A 4 18.06 -2.05 -13.32
CA ILE A 4 17.39 -3.31 -12.97
C ILE A 4 16.74 -3.22 -11.58
N TYR A 5 17.32 -2.45 -10.66
CA TYR A 5 16.85 -2.34 -9.29
C TYR A 5 15.47 -1.66 -9.25
N MET A 6 15.32 -0.52 -9.93
CA MET A 6 14.03 0.18 -10.01
C MET A 6 12.98 -0.61 -10.78
N TYR A 7 13.38 -1.33 -11.84
CA TYR A 7 12.46 -2.18 -12.58
C TYR A 7 11.95 -3.36 -11.74
N SER A 8 12.84 -4.04 -11.01
CA SER A 8 12.50 -5.16 -10.13
C SER A 8 11.58 -4.73 -8.99
N LYS A 9 11.83 -3.56 -8.36
CA LYS A 9 10.97 -2.99 -7.33
C LYS A 9 9.53 -2.79 -7.84
N ARG A 10 9.36 -2.17 -9.00
CA ARG A 10 8.02 -1.88 -9.56
C ARG A 10 7.27 -3.14 -9.94
N CYS A 11 7.95 -4.10 -10.59
CA CYS A 11 7.37 -5.39 -10.95
C CYS A 11 6.92 -6.16 -9.69
N SER A 12 7.78 -6.19 -8.66
CA SER A 12 7.46 -6.87 -7.40
C SER A 12 6.26 -6.26 -6.69
N LEU A 13 6.16 -4.92 -6.68
CA LEU A 13 4.99 -4.23 -6.12
C LEU A 13 3.72 -4.57 -6.91
N ASP A 14 3.74 -4.51 -8.25
CA ASP A 14 2.58 -4.89 -9.07
C ASP A 14 2.12 -6.32 -8.79
N ILE A 15 3.05 -7.29 -8.71
CA ILE A 15 2.71 -8.70 -8.43
C ILE A 15 2.06 -8.85 -7.05
N ILE A 16 2.58 -8.18 -6.02
CA ILE A 16 2.01 -8.26 -4.66
C ILE A 16 0.61 -7.64 -4.64
N LEU A 17 0.43 -6.49 -5.28
CA LEU A 17 -0.88 -5.82 -5.31
C LEU A 17 -1.89 -6.65 -6.10
N ASP A 18 -1.50 -7.27 -7.21
CA ASP A 18 -2.37 -8.15 -7.99
C ASP A 18 -2.70 -9.44 -7.22
N ALA A 19 -1.72 -10.09 -6.60
CA ALA A 19 -1.94 -11.31 -5.84
C ALA A 19 -2.75 -11.10 -4.55
N ALA A 20 -2.48 -10.02 -3.81
CA ALA A 20 -3.13 -9.76 -2.52
C ALA A 20 -4.48 -9.04 -2.68
N MET A 21 -4.57 -8.08 -3.61
CA MET A 21 -5.76 -7.23 -3.80
C MET A 21 -6.57 -7.55 -5.06
N GLY A 22 -6.07 -8.39 -5.96
CA GLY A 22 -6.81 -8.86 -7.14
C GLY A 22 -7.02 -7.78 -8.20
N GLY A 23 -6.06 -6.87 -8.39
CA GLY A 23 -6.13 -5.83 -9.42
C GLY A 23 -4.76 -5.47 -10.00
N ASP A 24 -4.71 -5.23 -11.32
CA ASP A 24 -3.55 -4.69 -12.04
C ASP A 24 -3.51 -3.16 -11.94
N PHE A 25 -2.37 -2.62 -11.52
CA PHE A 25 -2.12 -1.20 -11.32
C PHE A 25 -1.27 -0.57 -12.41
N GLY A 26 -0.59 -1.41 -13.20
CA GLY A 26 0.38 -0.96 -14.18
C GLY A 26 1.46 -0.05 -13.61
N ILE A 27 1.93 -0.23 -12.36
CA ILE A 27 3.03 0.56 -11.78
C ILE A 27 4.33 0.27 -12.53
N GLN A 28 4.50 -0.94 -13.05
CA GLN A 28 5.57 -1.32 -13.95
C GLN A 28 5.50 -0.58 -15.29
N ARG A 29 4.28 -0.35 -15.81
CA ARG A 29 4.04 0.35 -17.08
C ARG A 29 4.19 1.87 -16.92
N ASN A 30 3.75 2.41 -15.79
CA ASN A 30 3.79 3.84 -15.50
C ASN A 30 5.05 4.20 -14.69
N THR A 31 6.07 4.69 -15.39
CA THR A 31 7.36 5.04 -14.78
C THR A 31 7.29 6.24 -13.82
N ASP A 32 6.28 7.09 -13.95
CA ASP A 32 6.09 8.28 -13.10
C ASP A 32 5.07 8.06 -11.97
N HIS A 33 4.66 6.81 -11.73
CA HIS A 33 3.73 6.51 -10.66
C HIS A 33 4.33 6.94 -9.29
N PRO A 34 3.58 7.67 -8.44
CA PRO A 34 4.11 8.23 -7.18
C PRO A 34 4.38 7.15 -6.12
N TYR A 35 3.75 5.98 -6.22
CA TYR A 35 3.78 4.96 -5.17
C TYR A 35 5.17 4.39 -4.88
N PRO A 36 6.00 3.94 -5.85
CA PRO A 36 7.37 3.50 -5.54
C PRO A 36 8.20 4.55 -4.79
N ARG A 37 8.03 5.83 -5.14
CA ARG A 37 8.72 6.95 -4.47
C ARG A 37 8.20 7.18 -3.05
N ALA A 38 6.88 7.08 -2.86
CA ALA A 38 6.25 7.19 -1.55
C ALA A 38 6.72 6.06 -0.61
N VAL A 39 6.78 4.82 -1.11
CA VAL A 39 7.30 3.67 -0.36
C VAL A 39 8.75 3.89 0.03
N GLU A 40 9.61 4.30 -0.92
CA GLU A 40 11.02 4.56 -0.64
C GLU A 40 11.22 5.67 0.39
N THR A 41 10.47 6.78 0.28
CA THR A 41 10.53 7.89 1.24
C THR A 41 10.09 7.45 2.63
N PHE A 42 8.97 6.71 2.72
CA PHE A 42 8.47 6.16 3.97
C PHE A 42 9.47 5.19 4.61
N THR A 43 10.03 4.26 3.84
CA THR A 43 11.01 3.28 4.33
C THR A 43 12.28 3.95 4.80
N ASN A 44 12.82 4.92 4.04
CA ASN A 44 14.04 5.64 4.43
C ASN A 44 13.85 6.39 5.75
N ILE A 45 12.76 7.13 5.90
CA ILE A 45 12.47 7.87 7.14
C ILE A 45 12.25 6.89 8.32
N SER A 46 11.56 5.77 8.09
CA SER A 46 11.32 4.76 9.11
C SER A 46 12.62 4.06 9.55
N GLN A 47 13.50 3.73 8.60
CA GLN A 47 14.80 3.15 8.90
C GLN A 47 15.65 4.11 9.71
N ARG A 48 15.73 5.38 9.30
CA ARG A 48 16.45 6.41 10.06
C ARG A 48 15.95 6.52 11.49
N TYR A 49 14.63 6.52 11.70
CA TYR A 49 14.04 6.51 13.04
C TYR A 49 14.48 5.30 13.87
N ILE A 50 14.63 4.11 13.25
CA ILE A 50 15.07 2.90 13.94
C ILE A 50 16.56 2.97 14.32
N VAL A 51 17.43 3.45 13.42
CA VAL A 51 18.90 3.43 13.65
C VAL A 51 19.45 4.68 14.34
N GLU A 52 18.76 5.82 14.30
CA GLU A 52 19.27 7.09 14.83
C GLU A 52 18.53 7.48 16.14
N PRO A 53 19.12 7.24 17.34
CA PRO A 53 18.42 7.48 18.61
C PRO A 53 18.08 8.95 18.86
N HIS A 54 18.77 9.89 18.21
CA HIS A 54 18.49 11.31 18.34
C HIS A 54 17.13 11.72 17.73
N LEU A 55 16.59 10.90 16.82
CA LEU A 55 15.26 11.10 16.23
C LEU A 55 14.11 10.64 17.14
N TRP A 56 14.40 9.95 18.25
CA TRP A 56 13.37 9.49 19.19
C TRP A 56 12.80 10.62 20.05
N SER A 57 13.50 11.75 20.11
CA SER A 57 12.94 12.95 20.71
C SER A 57 11.77 13.44 19.88
N THR A 58 10.57 13.43 20.47
CA THR A 58 9.31 13.84 19.85
C THR A 58 9.43 15.22 19.20
N VAL A 59 10.10 16.18 19.85
CA VAL A 59 10.25 17.54 19.34
C VAL A 59 11.07 17.57 18.05
N VAL A 60 12.21 16.87 18.03
CA VAL A 60 13.10 16.80 16.86
C VAL A 60 12.38 16.12 15.68
N TRP A 61 11.67 15.03 15.95
CA TRP A 61 10.90 14.31 14.94
C TRP A 61 9.82 15.18 14.29
N TYR A 62 9.01 15.86 15.11
CA TYR A 62 7.89 16.67 14.63
C TYR A 62 8.35 17.89 13.81
N LEU A 63 9.50 18.47 14.14
CA LEU A 63 10.04 19.63 13.43
C LEU A 63 10.63 19.28 12.07
N PHE A 64 11.39 18.19 11.97
CA PHE A 64 12.20 17.92 10.77
C PHE A 64 11.61 16.85 9.84
N HIS A 65 11.04 15.77 10.37
CA HIS A 65 10.72 14.58 9.56
C HIS A 65 9.24 14.24 9.49
N HIS A 66 8.43 14.71 10.45
CA HIS A 66 7.02 14.38 10.51
C HIS A 66 6.23 14.82 9.27
N ARG A 67 6.53 15.98 8.68
CA ARG A 67 5.81 16.48 7.50
C ARG A 67 6.03 15.57 6.29
N GLU A 68 7.27 15.21 6.00
CA GLU A 68 7.63 14.35 4.88
C GLU A 68 7.12 12.92 5.08
N TYR A 69 7.29 12.39 6.30
CA TYR A 69 6.73 11.11 6.69
C TYR A 69 5.22 11.05 6.49
N LYS A 70 4.48 12.05 6.97
CA LYS A 70 3.04 12.12 6.85
C LYS A 70 2.58 12.29 5.40
N ALA A 71 3.33 13.04 4.59
CA ALA A 71 3.04 13.18 3.17
C ALA A 71 3.19 11.85 2.42
N ALA A 72 4.27 11.11 2.67
CA ALA A 72 4.49 9.78 2.10
C ALA A 72 3.41 8.80 2.58
N LEU A 73 3.10 8.80 3.88
CA LEU A 73 2.07 7.95 4.48
C LEU A 73 0.68 8.24 3.90
N ASN A 74 0.34 9.51 3.66
CA ASN A 74 -0.92 9.92 3.04
C ASN A 74 -1.01 9.41 1.59
N GLN A 75 0.09 9.43 0.83
CA GLN A 75 0.12 8.87 -0.53
C GLN A 75 -0.09 7.35 -0.52
N LEU A 76 0.54 6.64 0.41
CA LEU A 76 0.36 5.19 0.58
C LEU A 76 -1.09 4.87 0.97
N HIS A 77 -1.67 5.60 1.94
CA HIS A 77 -3.05 5.42 2.35
C HIS A 77 -4.03 5.70 1.22
N ARG A 78 -3.84 6.82 0.51
CA ARG A 78 -4.71 7.18 -0.62
C ARG A 78 -4.77 6.05 -1.64
N LEU A 79 -3.62 5.49 -2.00
CA LEU A 79 -3.58 4.35 -2.92
C LEU A 79 -4.36 3.16 -2.36
N THR A 80 -4.10 2.76 -1.11
CA THR A 80 -4.81 1.64 -0.49
C THR A 80 -6.33 1.87 -0.41
N SER A 81 -6.77 3.09 -0.09
CA SER A 81 -8.17 3.48 -0.02
C SER A 81 -8.83 3.45 -1.40
N ASP A 82 -8.21 4.05 -2.42
CA ASP A 82 -8.72 4.04 -3.79
C ASP A 82 -8.97 2.60 -4.28
N LEU A 83 -8.13 1.66 -3.83
CA LEU A 83 -8.26 0.25 -4.19
C LEU A 83 -9.28 -0.52 -3.43
N MET A 84 -9.36 -0.28 -2.13
CA MET A 84 -10.41 -0.86 -1.33
C MET A 84 -11.77 -0.43 -1.90
N ASP A 85 -11.90 0.83 -2.33
CA ASP A 85 -13.10 1.34 -2.99
C ASP A 85 -13.39 0.65 -4.32
N VAL A 86 -12.38 0.50 -5.20
CA VAL A 86 -12.55 -0.20 -6.48
C VAL A 86 -12.93 -1.66 -6.26
N ARG A 87 -12.28 -2.35 -5.32
CA ARG A 87 -12.56 -3.76 -5.02
C ARG A 87 -13.94 -3.94 -4.40
N MET A 88 -14.31 -3.08 -3.44
CA MET A 88 -15.63 -3.08 -2.81
C MET A 88 -16.75 -2.83 -3.84
N LYS A 89 -16.52 -1.95 -4.82
CA LYS A 89 -17.46 -1.75 -5.94
C LYS A 89 -17.62 -3.01 -6.79
N ARG A 90 -16.53 -3.70 -7.15
CA ARG A 90 -16.58 -4.99 -7.89
C ARG A 90 -17.27 -6.10 -7.10
N MET A 91 -17.07 -6.13 -5.79
CA MET A 91 -17.76 -7.07 -4.90
C MET A 91 -19.27 -6.81 -4.88
N LYS A 92 -19.69 -5.53 -4.79
CA LYS A 92 -21.11 -5.14 -4.84
C LYS A 92 -21.76 -5.39 -6.20
N SER A 93 -21.02 -5.27 -7.30
CA SER A 93 -21.54 -5.58 -8.64
C SER A 93 -21.69 -7.08 -8.90
N GLY A 94 -21.28 -7.95 -7.96
CA GLY A 94 -21.36 -9.41 -8.11
C GLY A 94 -20.31 -9.99 -9.07
N ASP A 95 -19.29 -9.21 -9.43
CA ASP A 95 -18.20 -9.63 -10.33
C ASP A 95 -17.18 -10.54 -9.60
N VAL A 96 -17.21 -10.52 -8.26
CA VAL A 96 -16.31 -11.31 -7.41
C VAL A 96 -17.05 -12.51 -6.84
N ASP A 97 -16.61 -13.72 -7.17
CA ASP A 97 -17.13 -14.96 -6.60
C ASP A 97 -16.66 -15.11 -5.12
N LEU A 98 -17.55 -14.75 -4.21
CA LEU A 98 -17.31 -14.81 -2.76
C LEU A 98 -17.24 -16.24 -2.20
N ALA A 99 -17.79 -17.21 -2.96
CA ALA A 99 -17.82 -18.63 -2.61
C ALA A 99 -16.61 -19.39 -3.16
N ALA A 100 -15.75 -18.74 -3.94
CA ALA A 100 -14.56 -19.35 -4.49
C ALA A 100 -13.65 -19.93 -3.38
N LYS A 101 -13.24 -21.18 -3.57
CA LYS A 101 -12.34 -21.90 -2.64
C LYS A 101 -10.97 -21.22 -2.51
N ARG A 102 -10.53 -20.49 -3.54
CA ARG A 102 -9.31 -19.68 -3.54
C ARG A 102 -9.70 -18.25 -3.85
N LYS A 103 -9.48 -17.36 -2.90
CA LYS A 103 -9.74 -15.92 -3.05
C LYS A 103 -8.52 -15.11 -2.62
N PRO A 104 -8.27 -13.96 -3.26
CA PRO A 104 -7.29 -12.98 -2.80
C PRO A 104 -7.49 -12.66 -1.31
N ILE A 105 -6.39 -12.27 -0.67
CA ILE A 105 -6.35 -11.96 0.75
C ILE A 105 -7.38 -10.86 1.09
N ILE A 106 -7.50 -9.83 0.25
CA ILE A 106 -8.45 -8.74 0.49
C ILE A 106 -9.91 -9.22 0.48
N ASP A 107 -10.28 -10.14 -0.40
CA ASP A 107 -11.66 -10.65 -0.48
C ASP A 107 -12.00 -11.49 0.74
N HIS A 108 -11.01 -12.21 1.26
CA HIS A 108 -11.17 -12.92 2.52
C HIS A 108 -11.45 -11.95 3.67
N PHE A 109 -10.67 -10.89 3.80
CA PHE A 109 -10.90 -9.86 4.82
C PHE A 109 -12.24 -9.14 4.66
N LEU A 110 -12.63 -8.78 3.44
CA LEU A 110 -13.93 -8.15 3.16
C LEU A 110 -15.10 -9.08 3.51
N THR A 111 -14.97 -10.39 3.23
CA THR A 111 -15.97 -11.38 3.65
C THR A 111 -16.12 -11.41 5.18
N LEU A 112 -14.99 -11.40 5.91
CA LEU A 112 -14.99 -11.41 7.37
C LEU A 112 -15.58 -10.10 7.96
N HIS A 113 -15.31 -8.97 7.30
CA HIS A 113 -15.88 -7.68 7.67
C HIS A 113 -17.40 -7.67 7.51
N LEU A 114 -17.94 -8.15 6.37
CA LEU A 114 -19.39 -8.29 6.16
C LEU A 114 -20.06 -9.23 7.17
N GLN A 115 -19.33 -10.24 7.65
CA GLN A 115 -19.79 -11.15 8.70
C GLN A 115 -19.78 -10.53 10.11
N GLY A 116 -19.31 -9.28 10.27
CA GLY A 116 -19.21 -8.60 11.56
C GLY A 116 -18.15 -9.17 12.50
N LYS A 117 -17.20 -9.98 11.99
CA LYS A 117 -16.14 -10.59 12.80
C LYS A 117 -14.92 -9.67 12.97
N ILE A 118 -14.81 -8.61 12.16
CA ILE A 118 -13.72 -7.64 12.20
C ILE A 118 -14.32 -6.24 12.05
N THR A 119 -14.07 -5.36 13.01
CA THR A 119 -14.38 -3.93 12.94
C THR A 119 -13.22 -3.19 12.27
N LEU A 120 -13.52 -2.33 11.30
CA LEU A 120 -12.56 -1.39 10.71
C LEU A 120 -12.63 -0.11 11.57
N GLU A 121 -11.96 -0.11 12.72
CA GLU A 121 -11.63 1.10 13.47
C GLU A 121 -10.17 1.51 13.21
#